data_AF-A0A850JG32-F1
#
_entry.id   AF-A0A850JG32-F1
#
_cell.length_a   1.000
_cell.length_b   1.000
_cell.length_c   1.000
_cell.angle_alpha   90.00
_cell.angle_beta   90.00
_cell.angle_gamma   90.00
#
_symmetry.space_group_name_H-M   'P 1'
#
loop_
_entity.id
_entity.type
_entity.pdbx_description
1 polymer ?
#
loop_
_entity_poly.entity_id
_entity_poly.type
_entity_poly.pdbx_seq_one_letter_code
_entity_poly.pdbx_strand_id
1 'polypeptide(L)'
;ALWAAGALAGSGPGQLEGVTPGAAAPALPAMTPIEETLADLWATGVSRVHPVAHVREALDELGALSSVRLAATPGETNVVVAGLVTHRQRPPTAGGIVFMTLEDETGIINVVCPPQVFQRHRGLAVDSQALLVSGRLERADGVANVRATRLRRLPVPGRVKSRDFH
;
A
#
# COMPACT_ATOMS: atom_id res chain seq x y z
N ALA A 1 7.94 17.69 -12.48
CA ALA A 1 7.38 18.65 -13.46
C ALA A 1 5.88 18.41 -13.58
N LEU A 2 5.05 19.09 -12.76
CA LEU A 2 3.59 19.15 -12.95
C LEU A 2 2.90 20.18 -12.02
N TRP A 3 3.43 21.41 -11.91
CA TRP A 3 2.73 22.52 -11.23
C TRP A 3 3.02 23.86 -11.91
N ALA A 4 2.90 23.88 -13.24
CA ALA A 4 2.86 25.11 -14.01
C ALA A 4 1.58 25.09 -14.86
N ALA A 5 0.45 25.37 -14.22
CA ALA A 5 -0.80 25.64 -14.92
C ALA A 5 -1.51 26.80 -14.21
N GLY A 6 -1.49 27.98 -14.84
CA GLY A 6 -2.39 29.08 -14.50
C GLY A 6 -1.76 30.32 -13.86
N ALA A 7 -0.74 30.92 -14.47
CA ALA A 7 -0.38 32.33 -14.18
C ALA A 7 0.34 33.04 -15.34
N LEU A 8 -0.04 32.76 -16.59
CA LEU A 8 0.32 33.62 -17.73
C LEU A 8 -0.89 33.67 -18.69
N ALA A 9 -1.97 34.27 -18.22
CA ALA A 9 -3.07 34.70 -19.08
C ALA A 9 -3.42 36.13 -18.69
N GLY A 10 -2.98 37.09 -19.52
CA GLY A 10 -3.48 38.47 -19.50
C GLY A 10 -2.48 39.53 -19.05
N SER A 11 -1.40 39.76 -19.80
CA SER A 11 -0.67 41.03 -19.73
C SER A 11 -1.18 41.94 -20.86
N GLY A 12 -2.31 42.61 -20.61
CA GLY A 12 -2.80 43.71 -21.43
C GLY A 12 -2.26 45.07 -20.95
N PRO A 13 -2.20 46.09 -21.81
CA PRO A 13 -1.67 47.41 -21.45
C PRO A 13 -2.60 48.12 -20.46
N GLY A 14 -2.20 48.17 -19.18
CA GLY A 14 -2.93 48.83 -18.10
C GLY A 14 -2.46 48.48 -16.68
N GLN A 15 -1.22 48.03 -16.50
CA GLN A 15 -0.73 47.60 -15.20
C GLN A 15 -0.16 48.78 -14.40
N LEU A 16 -0.61 48.91 -13.15
CA LEU A 16 -0.24 49.97 -12.20
C LEU A 16 1.25 49.93 -11.85
N GLU A 17 1.91 51.09 -11.88
CA GLU A 17 3.28 51.27 -11.38
C GLU A 17 3.38 50.88 -9.90
N GLY A 18 4.31 49.99 -9.56
CA GLY A 18 4.65 49.64 -8.17
C GLY A 18 4.49 48.16 -7.78
N VAL A 19 3.97 47.29 -8.64
CA VAL A 19 4.00 45.84 -8.42
C VAL A 19 5.06 45.21 -9.31
N THR A 20 6.32 45.47 -8.99
CA THR A 20 7.41 44.57 -9.35
C THR A 20 7.33 43.41 -8.36
N PRO A 21 6.99 42.17 -8.77
CA PRO A 21 7.17 41.04 -7.88
C PRO A 21 8.68 40.90 -7.67
N GLY A 22 9.18 41.34 -6.51
CA GLY A 22 10.48 40.95 -5.99
C GLY A 22 10.45 39.44 -5.76
N ALA A 23 10.66 38.69 -6.82
CA ALA A 23 10.51 37.25 -6.86
C ALA A 23 11.76 36.57 -6.28
N ALA A 24 11.81 36.50 -4.95
CA ALA A 24 12.51 35.42 -4.28
C ALA A 24 11.44 34.53 -3.64
N ALA A 25 11.01 33.50 -4.37
CA ALA A 25 10.18 32.46 -3.76
C ALA A 25 10.95 31.91 -2.55
N PRO A 26 10.35 31.86 -1.34
CA PRO A 26 11.03 31.28 -0.20
C PRO A 26 11.37 29.83 -0.53
N ALA A 27 12.60 29.41 -0.20
CA ALA A 27 13.02 28.02 -0.41
C ALA A 27 12.08 27.11 0.38
N LEU A 28 11.36 26.24 -0.32
CA LEU A 28 10.53 25.24 0.32
C LEU A 28 11.45 24.27 1.10
N PRO A 29 11.06 23.87 2.31
CA PRO A 29 11.80 22.84 3.04
C PRO A 29 11.87 21.56 2.21
N ALA A 30 13.00 20.84 2.33
CA ALA A 30 13.15 19.54 1.69
C ALA A 30 12.12 18.56 2.24
N MET A 31 11.52 17.75 1.35
CA MET A 31 10.60 16.69 1.74
C MET A 31 11.36 15.60 2.51
N THR A 32 10.71 15.05 3.52
CA THR A 32 11.17 13.83 4.19
C THR A 32 11.03 12.61 3.26
N PRO A 33 11.75 11.50 3.51
CA PRO A 33 11.64 10.30 2.67
C PRO A 33 10.21 9.72 2.58
N ILE A 34 9.41 9.90 3.64
CA ILE A 34 8.01 9.50 3.66
C ILE A 34 7.16 10.44 2.79
N GLU A 35 7.41 11.75 2.82
CA GLU A 35 6.73 12.74 1.97
C GLU A 35 7.09 12.56 0.49
N GLU A 36 8.35 12.24 0.17
CA GLU A 36 8.76 11.87 -1.19
C GLU A 36 8.02 10.62 -1.66
N THR A 37 7.94 9.59 -0.81
CA THR A 37 7.22 8.35 -1.12
C THR A 37 5.73 8.61 -1.34
N LEU A 38 5.13 9.44 -0.50
CA LEU A 38 3.74 9.86 -0.63
C LEU A 38 3.50 10.64 -1.93
N ALA A 39 4.38 11.60 -2.23
CA ALA A 39 4.31 12.42 -3.43
C ALA A 39 4.44 11.55 -4.70
N ASP A 40 5.37 10.59 -4.71
CA ASP A 40 5.56 9.63 -5.79
C ASP A 40 4.33 8.75 -5.99
N LEU A 41 3.79 8.16 -4.91
CA LEU A 41 2.57 7.35 -4.96
C LEU A 41 1.35 8.15 -5.44
N TRP A 42 1.24 9.41 -5.03
CA TRP A 42 0.14 10.28 -5.45
C TRP A 42 0.28 10.69 -6.92
N ALA A 43 1.49 11.01 -7.36
CA ALA A 43 1.74 11.51 -8.71
C ALA A 43 1.75 10.40 -9.76
N THR A 44 2.27 9.22 -9.43
CA THR A 44 2.58 8.16 -10.40
C THR A 44 2.01 6.79 -10.05
N GLY A 45 1.56 6.58 -8.81
CA GLY A 45 1.09 5.28 -8.32
C GLY A 45 2.20 4.29 -7.97
N VAL A 46 3.47 4.68 -8.13
CA VAL A 46 4.67 3.92 -7.77
C VAL A 46 5.64 4.84 -7.03
N SER A 47 6.49 4.29 -6.18
CA SER A 47 7.55 5.04 -5.50
C SER A 47 8.86 4.28 -5.54
N ARG A 48 9.99 5.00 -5.43
CA ARG A 48 11.33 4.39 -5.34
C ARG A 48 11.49 3.52 -4.10
N VAL A 49 10.86 3.93 -2.99
CA VAL A 49 10.87 3.18 -1.74
C VAL A 49 9.48 2.61 -1.52
N HIS A 50 9.40 1.28 -1.33
CA HIS A 50 8.12 0.64 -1.11
C HIS A 50 7.50 1.15 0.22
N PRO A 51 6.21 1.51 0.28
CA PRO A 51 5.62 2.16 1.46
C PRO A 51 5.72 1.36 2.76
N VAL A 52 5.73 0.02 2.66
CA VAL A 52 5.88 -0.88 3.82
C VAL A 52 7.29 -0.80 4.43
N ALA A 53 8.30 -0.42 3.65
CA ALA A 53 9.67 -0.28 4.15
C ALA A 53 9.77 0.78 5.27
N HIS A 54 8.97 1.85 5.20
CA HIS A 54 8.91 2.90 6.23
C HIS A 54 8.39 2.42 7.57
N VAL A 55 7.67 1.30 7.61
CA VAL A 55 7.09 0.72 8.83
C VAL A 55 7.68 -0.66 9.14
N ARG A 56 8.76 -1.07 8.46
CA ARG A 56 9.36 -2.41 8.61
C ARG A 56 9.83 -2.69 10.03
N GLU A 57 10.47 -1.74 10.69
CA GLU A 57 10.94 -1.92 12.07
C GLU A 57 9.78 -2.26 13.02
N ALA A 58 8.69 -1.49 12.97
CA ALA A 58 7.49 -1.75 13.75
C ALA A 58 6.80 -3.08 13.37
N LEU A 59 6.89 -3.50 12.11
CA LEU A 59 6.38 -4.80 11.66
C LEU A 59 7.22 -5.96 12.20
N ASP A 60 8.54 -5.81 12.25
CA ASP A 60 9.45 -6.80 12.81
C ASP A 60 9.21 -6.96 14.32
N GLU A 61 8.95 -5.89 15.06
CA GLU A 61 8.53 -5.94 16.48
C GLU A 61 7.20 -6.69 16.68
N LEU A 62 6.28 -6.58 15.72
CA LEU A 62 5.01 -7.33 15.71
C LEU A 62 5.16 -8.78 15.23
N GLY A 63 6.38 -9.21 14.88
CA GLY A 63 6.66 -10.55 14.34
C GLY A 63 6.14 -10.76 12.92
N ALA A 64 5.86 -9.68 12.18
CA ALA A 64 5.38 -9.77 10.81
C ALA A 64 6.53 -10.07 9.84
N LEU A 65 6.50 -11.27 9.25
CA LEU A 65 7.51 -11.72 8.30
C LEU A 65 7.44 -10.90 7.01
N SER A 66 8.60 -10.63 6.43
CA SER A 66 8.68 -10.15 5.05
C SER A 66 8.39 -11.29 4.06
N SER A 67 8.04 -10.99 2.80
CA SER A 67 7.81 -12.00 1.76
C SER A 67 9.01 -12.96 1.63
N VAL A 68 10.24 -12.43 1.66
CA VAL A 68 11.47 -13.26 1.61
C VAL A 68 11.60 -14.17 2.84
N ARG A 69 11.35 -13.66 4.06
CA ARG A 69 11.40 -14.48 5.28
C ARG A 69 10.29 -15.53 5.30
N LEU A 70 9.11 -15.19 4.81
CA LEU A 70 7.99 -16.10 4.66
C LEU A 70 8.35 -17.25 3.70
N ALA A 71 9.03 -16.95 2.60
CA ALA A 71 9.48 -17.96 1.63
C ALA A 71 10.48 -18.95 2.23
N ALA A 72 11.26 -18.57 3.24
CA ALA A 72 12.15 -19.46 3.98
C ALA A 72 11.48 -20.21 5.15
N THR A 73 10.24 -19.84 5.51
CA THR A 73 9.53 -20.43 6.66
C THR A 73 8.90 -21.78 6.29
N PRO A 74 9.00 -22.82 7.16
CA PRO A 74 8.35 -24.10 6.94
C PRO A 74 6.82 -23.97 6.81
N GLY A 75 6.21 -24.82 5.99
CA GLY A 75 4.75 -24.93 5.92
C GLY A 75 4.12 -25.35 7.25
N GLU A 76 2.80 -25.22 7.34
CA GLU A 76 1.98 -25.52 8.52
C GLU A 76 2.24 -24.63 9.75
N THR A 77 3.06 -23.58 9.59
CA THR A 77 3.49 -22.64 10.64
C THR A 77 2.50 -21.48 10.80
N ASN A 78 2.25 -21.05 12.04
CA ASN A 78 1.50 -19.81 12.30
C ASN A 78 2.41 -18.60 12.02
N VAL A 79 1.92 -17.68 11.19
CA VAL A 79 2.68 -16.52 10.73
C VAL A 79 1.86 -15.25 10.86
N VAL A 80 2.57 -14.13 10.95
CA VAL A 80 2.03 -12.80 10.72
C VAL A 80 2.74 -12.22 9.50
N VAL A 81 1.99 -11.60 8.61
CA VAL A 81 2.52 -10.92 7.41
C VAL A 81 1.83 -9.59 7.25
N ALA A 82 2.47 -8.64 6.58
CA ALA A 82 1.86 -7.35 6.31
C ALA A 82 2.24 -6.85 4.91
N GLY A 83 1.36 -6.07 4.29
CA GLY A 83 1.60 -5.54 2.96
C GLY A 83 0.50 -4.65 2.43
N LEU A 84 0.79 -3.97 1.32
CA LEU A 84 -0.19 -3.29 0.49
C LEU A 84 -1.04 -4.33 -0.25
N VAL A 85 -2.35 -4.15 -0.29
CA VAL A 85 -3.22 -5.04 -1.05
C VAL A 85 -3.23 -4.60 -2.50
N THR A 86 -2.71 -5.45 -3.38
CA THR A 86 -2.62 -5.15 -4.82
C THR A 86 -3.81 -5.70 -5.59
N HIS A 87 -4.30 -6.89 -5.21
CA HIS A 87 -5.39 -7.57 -5.88
C HIS A 87 -6.31 -8.30 -4.91
N ARG A 88 -7.58 -8.46 -5.31
CA ARG A 88 -8.60 -9.27 -4.64
C ARG A 88 -9.39 -10.06 -5.66
N GLN A 89 -9.70 -11.30 -5.36
CA GLN A 89 -10.57 -12.14 -6.19
C GLN A 89 -11.50 -12.96 -5.30
N ARG A 90 -12.78 -13.01 -5.68
CA ARG A 90 -13.79 -13.86 -5.03
C ARG A 90 -14.54 -14.67 -6.08
N PRO A 91 -13.93 -15.73 -6.64
CA PRO A 91 -14.57 -16.54 -7.66
C PRO A 91 -15.90 -17.12 -7.15
N PRO A 92 -16.99 -17.10 -7.94
CA PRO A 92 -18.28 -17.66 -7.55
C PRO A 92 -18.20 -19.14 -7.14
N THR A 93 -17.25 -19.87 -7.73
CA THR A 93 -17.04 -21.31 -7.52
C THR A 93 -16.21 -21.63 -6.26
N ALA A 94 -15.58 -20.64 -5.61
CA ALA A 94 -14.65 -20.88 -4.51
C ALA A 94 -15.32 -20.93 -3.12
N GLY A 95 -16.62 -21.25 -3.05
CA GLY A 95 -17.34 -21.39 -1.78
C GLY A 95 -17.33 -20.13 -0.90
N GLY A 96 -17.15 -18.96 -1.51
CA GLY A 96 -17.06 -17.67 -0.81
C GLY A 96 -15.69 -17.31 -0.26
N ILE A 97 -14.64 -18.09 -0.54
CA ILE A 97 -13.24 -17.74 -0.26
C ILE A 97 -12.84 -16.48 -1.04
N VAL A 98 -12.07 -15.61 -0.40
CA VAL A 98 -11.45 -14.45 -1.04
C VAL A 98 -9.94 -14.66 -1.12
N PHE A 99 -9.39 -14.54 -2.31
CA PHE A 99 -7.95 -14.52 -2.55
C PHE A 99 -7.48 -13.07 -2.56
N MET A 100 -6.43 -12.77 -1.81
CA MET A 100 -5.82 -11.45 -1.77
C MET A 100 -4.32 -11.57 -2.05
N THR A 101 -3.80 -10.60 -2.78
CA THR A 101 -2.37 -10.46 -3.04
C THR A 101 -1.88 -9.25 -2.26
N LEU A 102 -0.95 -9.49 -1.34
CA LEU A 102 -0.25 -8.45 -0.58
C LEU A 102 1.13 -8.25 -1.19
N GLU A 103 1.66 -7.03 -1.08
CA GLU A 103 3.01 -6.69 -1.50
C GLU A 103 3.73 -5.98 -0.36
N ASP A 104 4.96 -6.40 -0.10
CA ASP A 104 5.91 -5.69 0.73
C ASP A 104 7.16 -5.33 -0.06
N GLU A 105 8.12 -4.67 0.57
CA GLU A 105 9.36 -4.23 -0.07
C GLU A 105 10.25 -5.37 -0.58
N THR A 106 9.96 -6.61 -0.19
CA THR A 106 10.72 -7.81 -0.57
C THR A 106 9.98 -8.72 -1.55
N GLY A 107 8.69 -8.46 -1.81
CA GLY A 107 7.92 -9.17 -2.83
C GLY A 107 6.46 -9.39 -2.47
N ILE A 108 5.89 -10.43 -3.09
CA ILE A 108 4.45 -10.71 -3.07
C ILE A 108 4.13 -11.76 -2.00
N ILE A 109 2.95 -11.65 -1.38
CA ILE A 109 2.40 -12.57 -0.39
C ILE A 109 0.98 -12.94 -0.79
N ASN A 110 0.74 -14.23 -1.03
CA ASN A 110 -0.60 -14.74 -1.34
C ASN A 110 -1.35 -15.03 -0.05
N VAL A 111 -2.58 -14.52 0.04
CA VAL A 111 -3.45 -14.69 1.20
C VAL A 111 -4.75 -15.33 0.78
N VAL A 112 -5.10 -16.44 1.42
CA VAL A 112 -6.40 -17.11 1.27
C VAL A 112 -7.25 -16.72 2.47
N CYS A 113 -8.33 -15.98 2.26
CA CYS A 113 -9.25 -15.53 3.30
C CYS A 113 -10.51 -16.41 3.30
N PRO A 114 -10.67 -17.29 4.31
CA PRO A 114 -11.85 -18.14 4.41
C PRO A 114 -13.14 -17.32 4.59
N PRO A 115 -14.31 -17.85 4.21
CA PRO A 115 -15.58 -17.14 4.30
C PRO A 115 -15.87 -16.57 5.69
N GLN A 116 -15.54 -17.32 6.75
CA GLN A 116 -15.79 -16.90 8.14
C GLN A 116 -14.94 -15.68 8.52
N VAL A 117 -13.68 -15.63 8.06
CA VAL A 117 -12.76 -14.51 8.30
C VAL A 117 -13.19 -13.31 7.48
N PHE A 118 -13.57 -13.51 6.21
CA PHE A 118 -14.10 -12.46 5.35
C PHE A 118 -15.36 -11.82 5.95
N GLN A 119 -16.32 -12.63 6.40
CA GLN A 119 -17.56 -12.13 7.01
C GLN A 119 -17.28 -11.32 8.28
N ARG A 120 -16.38 -11.81 9.14
CA ARG A 120 -15.99 -11.12 10.38
C ARG A 120 -15.27 -9.80 10.13
N HIS A 121 -14.47 -9.73 9.06
CA HIS A 121 -13.60 -8.59 8.76
C HIS A 121 -13.95 -7.92 7.43
N ARG A 122 -15.23 -7.94 7.02
CA ARG A 122 -15.65 -7.53 5.67
C ARG A 122 -15.14 -6.15 5.27
N GLY A 123 -15.28 -5.13 6.12
CA GLY A 123 -14.77 -3.78 5.81
C GLY A 123 -13.26 -3.74 5.60
N LEU A 124 -12.48 -4.53 6.35
CA LEU A 124 -11.04 -4.61 6.15
C LEU A 124 -10.69 -5.38 4.87
N ALA A 125 -11.39 -6.48 4.63
CA ALA A 125 -11.15 -7.33 3.47
C ALA A 125 -11.52 -6.65 2.15
N VAL A 126 -12.51 -5.74 2.15
CA VAL A 126 -12.95 -5.02 0.95
C VAL A 126 -12.20 -3.69 0.79
N ASP A 127 -12.11 -2.86 1.83
CA ASP A 127 -11.74 -1.45 1.66
C ASP A 127 -10.28 -1.12 2.05
N SER A 128 -9.58 -2.03 2.75
CA SER A 128 -8.26 -1.71 3.30
C SER A 128 -7.17 -1.75 2.24
N GLN A 129 -6.44 -0.65 2.05
CA GLN A 129 -5.33 -0.60 1.09
C GLN A 129 -4.08 -1.33 1.58
N ALA A 130 -3.98 -1.56 2.88
CA ALA A 130 -2.90 -2.31 3.49
C ALA A 130 -3.43 -3.13 4.66
N LEU A 131 -2.87 -4.32 4.85
CA LEU A 131 -3.33 -5.27 5.85
C LEU A 131 -2.15 -5.84 6.62
N LEU A 132 -2.41 -6.10 7.91
CA LEU A 132 -1.67 -7.03 8.73
C LEU A 132 -2.52 -8.29 8.87
N VAL A 133 -1.98 -9.43 8.47
CA VAL A 133 -2.68 -10.71 8.38
C VAL A 133 -2.00 -11.69 9.32
N SER A 134 -2.76 -12.21 10.28
CA SER A 134 -2.38 -13.42 11.00
C SER A 134 -2.98 -14.61 10.28
N GLY A 135 -2.23 -15.69 10.16
CA GLY A 135 -2.68 -16.87 9.46
C GLY A 135 -1.75 -18.06 9.62
N ARG A 136 -2.08 -19.12 8.90
CA ARG A 136 -1.25 -20.32 8.81
C ARG A 136 -0.63 -20.37 7.42
N LEU A 137 0.68 -20.57 7.36
CA LEU A 137 1.38 -20.76 6.10
C LEU A 137 1.10 -22.16 5.57
N GLU A 138 0.48 -22.25 4.41
CA GLU A 138 0.21 -23.47 3.68
C GLU A 138 1.09 -23.49 2.42
N ARG A 139 1.66 -24.65 2.11
CA ARG A 139 2.46 -24.86 0.90
C ARG A 139 1.83 -25.96 0.09
N ALA A 140 1.44 -25.64 -1.14
CA ALA A 140 0.92 -26.58 -2.11
C ALA A 140 1.60 -26.33 -3.45
N ASP A 141 2.11 -27.38 -4.09
CA ASP A 141 2.72 -27.33 -5.42
C ASP A 141 3.81 -26.24 -5.57
N GLY A 142 4.59 -26.01 -4.51
CA GLY A 142 5.65 -25.01 -4.48
C GLY A 142 5.18 -23.57 -4.23
N VAL A 143 3.87 -23.32 -4.15
CA VAL A 143 3.30 -22.00 -3.87
C VAL A 143 3.01 -21.85 -2.37
N ALA A 144 3.48 -20.74 -1.79
CA ALA A 144 3.18 -20.34 -0.43
C ALA A 144 1.88 -19.52 -0.38
N ASN A 145 0.95 -19.93 0.47
CA ASN A 145 -0.30 -19.23 0.75
C ASN A 145 -0.45 -19.02 2.26
N VAL A 146 -0.82 -17.83 2.69
CA VAL A 146 -1.19 -17.58 4.08
C VAL A 146 -2.70 -17.72 4.20
N ARG A 147 -3.16 -18.81 4.80
CA ARG A 147 -4.57 -18.98 5.16
C ARG A 147 -4.89 -18.09 6.34
N ALA A 148 -5.62 -17.00 6.08
CA ALA A 148 -5.89 -15.98 7.08
C ALA A 148 -6.78 -16.51 8.21
N THR A 149 -6.45 -16.10 9.43
CA THR A 149 -7.27 -16.31 10.64
C THR A 149 -7.75 -14.99 11.22
N ARG A 150 -7.02 -13.89 10.99
CA ARG A 150 -7.39 -12.54 11.43
C ARG A 150 -6.85 -11.48 10.49
N LEU A 151 -7.65 -10.45 10.23
CA LEU A 151 -7.24 -9.26 9.50
C LEU A 151 -7.20 -8.05 10.43
N ARG A 152 -6.16 -7.22 10.29
CA ARG A 152 -6.03 -5.92 10.94
C ARG A 152 -5.62 -4.88 9.90
N ARG A 153 -6.03 -3.63 10.12
CA ARG A 153 -5.55 -2.51 9.31
C ARG A 153 -4.07 -2.28 9.57
N LEU A 154 -3.29 -2.15 8.51
CA LEU A 154 -1.94 -1.61 8.59
C LEU A 154 -2.01 -0.11 8.27
N PRO A 155 -1.70 0.80 9.21
CA PRO A 155 -1.59 2.21 8.90
C PRO A 155 -0.35 2.44 8.05
N VAL A 156 -0.54 2.56 6.74
CA VAL A 156 0.52 2.96 5.80
C VAL A 156 0.26 4.40 5.37
N PRO A 157 1.28 5.28 5.33
CA PRO A 157 1.14 6.60 4.77
C PRO A 157 0.78 6.50 3.28
N GLY A 158 -0.28 7.22 2.87
CA GLY A 158 -0.61 7.41 1.46
C GLY A 158 -1.73 6.53 0.96
N ARG A 159 -2.45 7.03 -0.05
CA ARG A 159 -3.65 6.38 -0.58
C ARG A 159 -3.30 5.68 -1.89
N VAL A 160 -2.84 4.44 -1.84
CA VAL A 160 -2.64 3.61 -3.04
C VAL A 160 -3.95 2.91 -3.38
N LYS A 161 -4.63 3.32 -4.45
CA LYS A 161 -5.85 2.63 -4.90
C LYS A 161 -5.51 1.18 -5.20
N SER A 162 -6.15 0.26 -4.46
CA SER A 162 -6.11 -1.16 -4.79
C SER A 162 -6.88 -1.38 -6.10
N ARG A 163 -6.44 -2.33 -6.92
CA ARG A 163 -7.14 -2.71 -8.15
C ARG A 163 -8.24 -3.71 -7.77
N ASP A 164 -9.40 -3.18 -7.39
CA ASP A 164 -10.58 -3.95 -7.03
C ASP A 164 -11.45 -4.23 -8.27
N PHE A 165 -12.02 -5.43 -8.40
CA PHE A 165 -13.01 -5.72 -9.45
C PHE A 165 -14.12 -6.70 -8.99
N HIS A 166 -15.27 -6.55 -9.67
CA HIS A 166 -16.60 -7.11 -9.42
C HIS A 166 -16.75 -8.60 -9.75
#